data_AF-A0A2V6WMV3-F1
#
_entry.id   AF-A0A2V6WMV3-F1
#
_cell.length_a   1.000
_cell.length_b   1.000
_cell.length_c   1.000
_cell.angle_alpha   90.00
_cell.angle_beta   90.00
_cell.angle_gamma   90.00
#
_symmetry.space_group_name_H-M   'P 1'
#
loop_
_entity.id
_entity.type
_entity.pdbx_description
1 polymer ?
#
loop_
_entity_poly.entity_id
_entity_poly.type
_entity_poly.pdbx_seq_one_letter_code
_entity_poly.pdbx_strand_id
1 'polypeptide(L)'
;MTTRRQGFIVTVAALAVCWAATAGESAQKCKSTNPKQDFPATGQTTSYRVGDDGNIQADATLSYTDNGDGTITDNNTCLVWEKKSDDGSIHDQHNVYTWDGAFDTHVATLNATTFAGYNDWRVPSVKELQSILNYGMNFPSVSSEFNTNCTTGSTVLTGSCTA
;
A
#
# COMPACT_ATOMS: atom_id res chain seq x y z
N MET A 1 -5.30 -3.73 -39.41
CA MET A 1 -4.54 -2.58 -38.87
C MET A 1 -4.25 -2.87 -37.41
N THR A 2 -3.05 -3.37 -37.13
CA THR A 2 -2.63 -3.82 -35.79
C THR A 2 -2.09 -2.63 -35.04
N THR A 3 -2.89 -2.05 -34.15
CA THR A 3 -2.47 -0.94 -33.29
C THR A 3 -1.42 -1.47 -32.32
N ARG A 4 -0.14 -1.21 -32.60
CA ARG A 4 0.95 -1.39 -31.62
C ARG A 4 0.68 -0.41 -30.47
N ARG A 5 0.08 -0.89 -29.39
CA ARG A 5 0.09 -0.18 -28.11
C ARG A 5 1.53 -0.17 -27.64
N GLN A 6 2.12 1.02 -27.62
CA GLN A 6 3.46 1.27 -27.13
C GLN A 6 3.54 0.74 -25.69
N GLY A 7 4.47 -0.19 -25.45
CA GLY A 7 4.73 -0.72 -24.12
C GLY A 7 5.15 0.43 -23.21
N PHE A 8 4.39 0.63 -22.14
CA PHE A 8 4.76 1.55 -21.08
C PHE A 8 5.82 0.84 -20.23
N ILE A 9 7.03 1.39 -20.24
CA ILE A 9 8.11 0.99 -19.35
C ILE A 9 7.69 1.48 -17.95
N VAL A 10 7.38 0.57 -17.03
CA VAL A 10 7.35 0.92 -15.60
C VAL A 10 8.79 0.81 -15.12
N THR A 11 9.56 1.89 -15.36
CA THR A 11 10.85 2.10 -14.70
C THR A 11 10.60 2.21 -13.20
N VAL A 12 11.36 1.43 -12.44
CA VAL A 12 11.52 1.54 -10.99
C VAL A 12 11.96 2.97 -10.65
N ALA A 13 11.02 3.79 -10.21
CA ALA A 13 11.26 5.04 -9.51
C ALA A 13 9.94 5.42 -8.80
N ALA A 14 9.86 5.10 -7.51
CA ALA A 14 8.88 5.61 -6.54
C ALA A 14 7.43 5.76 -7.05
N LEU A 15 6.62 4.72 -6.85
CA LEU A 15 5.18 4.80 -6.52
C LEU A 15 4.68 3.36 -6.36
N ALA A 16 4.40 2.99 -5.11
CA ALA A 16 4.03 1.67 -4.66
C ALA A 16 2.85 1.06 -5.45
N VAL A 17 2.83 -0.27 -5.56
CA VAL A 17 1.68 -1.03 -6.06
C VAL A 17 1.42 -2.12 -5.02
N CYS A 18 0.83 -1.73 -3.89
CA CYS A 18 0.50 -2.63 -2.77
C CYS A 18 -0.97 -2.48 -2.41
N TRP A 19 -1.69 -3.58 -2.12
CA TRP A 19 -3.13 -3.75 -2.36
C TRP A 19 -3.87 -4.12 -1.06
N ALA A 20 -5.11 -3.64 -0.88
CA ALA A 20 -5.83 -3.65 0.40
C ALA A 20 -7.04 -4.61 0.49
N ALA A 21 -7.15 -5.44 1.54
CA ALA A 21 -8.35 -6.22 1.91
C ALA A 21 -9.28 -5.43 2.85
N THR A 22 -10.59 -5.70 2.81
CA THR A 22 -11.61 -5.01 3.62
C THR A 22 -12.23 -5.95 4.66
N ALA A 23 -11.82 -5.83 5.92
CA ALA A 23 -12.51 -6.50 7.02
C ALA A 23 -13.88 -5.84 7.28
N GLY A 24 -14.96 -6.60 7.08
CA GLY A 24 -16.32 -6.21 7.46
C GLY A 24 -16.45 -5.90 8.96
N GLU A 25 -17.37 -4.99 9.29
CA GLU A 25 -17.66 -4.40 10.62
C GLU A 25 -16.64 -3.38 11.18
N SER A 26 -15.35 -3.47 10.84
CA SER A 26 -14.32 -2.49 11.26
C SER A 26 -14.47 -1.11 10.62
N ALA A 27 -15.11 -1.04 9.45
CA ALA A 27 -15.25 0.19 8.65
C ALA A 27 -15.95 1.36 9.36
N GLN A 28 -16.73 1.10 10.41
CA GLN A 28 -17.41 2.16 11.17
C GLN A 28 -16.49 2.88 12.17
N LYS A 29 -15.37 2.26 12.57
CA LYS A 29 -14.35 2.89 13.44
C LYS A 29 -13.42 3.82 12.65
N CYS A 30 -13.21 3.55 11.36
CA CYS A 30 -12.24 4.28 10.52
C CYS A 30 -12.84 5.39 9.66
N LYS A 31 -14.17 5.56 9.62
CA LYS A 31 -14.75 6.74 8.95
C LYS A 31 -14.67 7.92 9.91
N SER A 32 -13.76 8.86 9.65
CA SER A 32 -13.84 10.15 10.34
C SER A 32 -15.19 10.79 10.06
N THR A 33 -15.83 11.30 11.11
CA THR A 33 -17.08 12.08 11.00
C THR A 33 -16.83 13.51 10.52
N ASN A 34 -15.57 13.88 10.31
CA ASN A 34 -15.15 15.19 9.84
C ASN A 34 -14.85 15.12 8.32
N PRO A 35 -15.59 15.83 7.45
CA PRO A 35 -15.35 15.83 6.00
C PRO A 35 -13.99 16.44 5.59
N LYS A 36 -13.23 17.04 6.52
CA LYS A 36 -11.82 17.41 6.32
C LYS A 36 -10.81 16.28 6.56
N GLN A 37 -11.27 15.10 7.00
CA GLN A 37 -10.44 13.96 7.41
C GLN A 37 -10.79 12.69 6.63
N ASP A 38 -11.22 12.83 5.37
CA ASP A 38 -11.47 11.68 4.48
C ASP A 38 -10.17 10.89 4.17
N PHE A 39 -8.99 11.44 4.45
CA PHE A 39 -7.69 10.79 4.30
C PHE A 39 -6.71 11.19 5.43
N PRO A 40 -5.79 10.29 5.84
CA PRO A 40 -4.74 10.59 6.82
C PRO A 40 -3.75 11.65 6.33
N ALA A 41 -3.11 12.36 7.25
CA ALA A 41 -2.05 13.33 6.92
C ALA A 41 -0.88 12.59 6.27
N THR A 42 -0.17 13.20 5.32
CA THR A 42 0.90 12.52 4.56
C THR A 42 2.22 12.46 5.32
N GLY A 43 2.21 12.69 6.64
CA GLY A 43 3.40 12.77 7.49
C GLY A 43 4.28 14.01 7.25
N GLN A 44 3.92 14.89 6.32
CA GLN A 44 4.61 16.16 6.12
C GLN A 44 4.30 17.12 7.27
N THR A 45 5.35 17.66 7.90
CA THR A 45 5.24 18.65 8.98
C THR A 45 5.64 20.06 8.55
N THR A 46 6.31 20.19 7.41
CA THR A 46 6.72 21.48 6.83
C THR A 46 5.74 21.86 5.74
N SER A 47 5.11 23.04 5.88
CA SER A 47 4.33 23.61 4.78
C SER A 47 5.25 24.19 3.71
N TYR A 48 5.00 23.82 2.46
CA TYR A 48 5.57 24.42 1.27
C TYR A 48 4.59 25.34 0.55
N ARG A 49 3.27 25.19 0.76
CA ARG A 49 2.20 26.00 0.16
C ARG A 49 0.96 26.09 1.05
N VAL A 50 0.17 27.14 0.85
CA VAL A 50 -1.11 27.27 1.57
C VAL A 50 -2.06 26.12 1.18
N GLY A 51 -2.59 25.39 2.17
CA GLY A 51 -3.49 24.26 1.95
C GLY A 51 -2.81 22.88 1.75
N ASP A 52 -1.50 22.76 1.90
CA ASP A 52 -0.86 21.44 2.05
C ASP A 52 -1.05 20.87 3.46
N ASP A 53 -0.75 19.60 3.65
CA ASP A 53 -0.95 18.92 4.93
C ASP A 53 0.04 19.40 6.01
N GLY A 54 1.25 19.83 5.63
CA GLY A 54 2.16 20.55 6.51
C GLY A 54 1.61 21.89 7.03
N ASN A 55 0.69 22.53 6.31
CA ASN A 55 -0.02 23.74 6.72
C ASN A 55 -1.32 23.46 7.47
N ILE A 56 -2.12 22.51 6.98
CA ILE A 56 -3.44 22.21 7.54
C ILE A 56 -3.27 21.49 8.88
N GLN A 57 -2.21 20.69 9.05
CA GLN A 57 -1.95 19.87 10.23
C GLN A 57 -3.23 19.14 10.68
N ALA A 58 -3.96 18.56 9.74
CA ALA A 58 -5.13 17.74 10.07
C ALA A 58 -4.61 16.55 10.88
N ASP A 59 -4.90 16.53 12.18
CA ASP A 59 -4.31 15.69 13.25
C ASP A 59 -4.32 14.15 13.07
N ALA A 60 -4.57 13.62 11.88
CA ALA A 60 -4.51 12.19 11.60
C ALA A 60 -3.08 11.78 11.23
N THR A 61 -2.24 11.55 12.24
CA THR A 61 -0.94 10.88 12.07
C THR A 61 -1.13 9.55 11.32
N LEU A 62 -0.22 9.25 10.39
CA LEU A 62 -0.17 7.94 9.73
C LEU A 62 -0.06 6.83 10.79
N SER A 63 -0.95 5.84 10.74
CA SER A 63 -1.05 4.81 11.78
C SER A 63 -1.19 3.42 11.17
N TYR A 64 -0.13 2.63 11.26
CA TYR A 64 -0.04 1.28 10.68
C TYR A 64 0.20 0.21 11.73
N THR A 65 -0.23 -1.01 11.45
CA THR A 65 -0.04 -2.17 12.32
C THR A 65 0.34 -3.37 11.49
N ASP A 66 1.56 -3.89 11.65
CA ASP A 66 1.95 -5.19 11.08
C ASP A 66 1.20 -6.30 11.84
N ASN A 67 0.43 -7.11 11.11
CA ASN A 67 -0.38 -8.18 11.68
C ASN A 67 0.44 -9.47 11.92
N GLY A 68 1.68 -9.53 11.42
CA GLY A 68 2.56 -10.70 11.55
C GLY A 68 2.20 -11.89 10.65
N ASP A 69 1.21 -11.74 9.78
CA ASP A 69 0.68 -12.76 8.87
C ASP A 69 1.01 -12.50 7.40
N GLY A 70 1.84 -11.49 7.14
CA GLY A 70 2.13 -11.02 5.77
C GLY A 70 1.38 -9.76 5.38
N THR A 71 0.62 -9.15 6.30
CA THR A 71 -0.18 -7.95 6.02
C THR A 71 0.04 -6.82 7.02
N ILE A 72 -0.31 -5.59 6.62
CA ILE A 72 -0.24 -4.36 7.41
C ILE A 72 -1.61 -3.68 7.41
N THR A 73 -2.19 -3.46 8.57
CA THR A 73 -3.44 -2.70 8.72
C THR A 73 -3.16 -1.20 8.76
N ASP A 74 -3.80 -0.43 7.89
CA ASP A 74 -3.94 1.02 8.00
C ASP A 74 -5.13 1.35 8.92
N ASN A 75 -4.84 1.91 10.09
CA ASN A 75 -5.84 2.21 11.11
C ASN A 75 -6.67 3.45 10.78
N ASN A 76 -6.25 4.26 9.81
CA ASN A 76 -6.97 5.45 9.36
C ASN A 76 -8.01 5.10 8.30
N THR A 77 -7.67 4.20 7.38
CA THR A 77 -8.58 3.78 6.29
C THR A 77 -9.27 2.43 6.52
N CYS A 78 -8.85 1.68 7.54
CA CYS A 78 -9.25 0.28 7.80
C CYS A 78 -8.88 -0.69 6.65
N LEU A 79 -7.92 -0.32 5.82
CA LEU A 79 -7.43 -1.15 4.72
C LEU A 79 -6.31 -2.07 5.20
N VAL A 80 -6.29 -3.31 4.72
CA VAL A 80 -5.25 -4.30 5.06
C VAL A 80 -4.34 -4.53 3.87
N TRP A 81 -3.11 -4.04 3.93
CA TRP A 81 -2.15 -4.05 2.84
C TRP A 81 -1.29 -5.32 2.83
N GLU A 82 -1.04 -5.88 1.66
CA GLU A 82 -0.07 -6.96 1.46
C GLU A 82 1.38 -6.46 1.65
N LYS A 83 2.20 -7.17 2.43
CA LYS A 83 3.66 -6.96 2.47
C LYS A 83 4.33 -7.58 1.25
N LYS A 84 5.39 -6.94 0.76
CA LYS A 84 6.26 -7.53 -0.27
C LYS A 84 7.46 -8.26 0.33
N SER A 85 7.93 -9.29 -0.36
CA SER A 85 9.10 -10.12 -0.03
C SER A 85 10.25 -9.89 -1.02
N ASP A 86 11.40 -10.51 -0.78
CA ASP A 86 12.52 -10.64 -1.72
C ASP A 86 12.94 -12.12 -1.72
N ASP A 87 12.05 -13.01 -2.18
CA ASP A 87 12.16 -14.46 -2.08
C ASP A 87 11.74 -15.23 -3.34
N GLY A 88 11.39 -14.52 -4.42
CA GLY A 88 10.90 -15.09 -5.67
C GLY A 88 9.48 -15.67 -5.61
N SER A 89 8.75 -15.48 -4.51
CA SER A 89 7.34 -15.90 -4.40
C SER A 89 6.40 -14.96 -5.17
N ILE A 90 5.08 -15.21 -5.12
CA ILE A 90 4.07 -14.30 -5.68
C ILE A 90 4.12 -12.91 -5.04
N HIS A 91 4.62 -12.81 -3.80
CA HIS A 91 4.73 -11.58 -3.01
C HIS A 91 6.03 -10.80 -3.27
N ASP A 92 6.90 -11.31 -4.14
CA ASP A 92 8.21 -10.72 -4.39
C ASP A 92 8.11 -9.30 -4.97
N GLN A 93 8.92 -8.38 -4.42
CA GLN A 93 8.96 -6.96 -4.83
C GLN A 93 9.39 -6.76 -6.30
N HIS A 94 10.11 -7.72 -6.88
CA HIS A 94 10.60 -7.70 -8.25
C HIS A 94 9.59 -8.28 -9.25
N ASN A 95 8.45 -8.80 -8.78
CA ASN A 95 7.39 -9.25 -9.68
C ASN A 95 6.75 -8.06 -10.41
N VAL A 96 6.73 -8.15 -11.74
CA VAL A 96 6.14 -7.14 -12.61
C VAL A 96 4.95 -7.74 -13.36
N TYR A 97 3.81 -7.07 -13.24
CA TYR A 97 2.57 -7.48 -13.90
C TYR A 97 2.13 -6.43 -14.92
N THR A 98 1.50 -6.88 -16.00
CA THR A 98 0.66 -6.01 -16.84
C THR A 98 -0.59 -5.61 -16.04
N TRP A 99 -1.32 -4.60 -16.51
CA TRP A 99 -2.58 -4.20 -15.87
C TRP A 99 -3.53 -5.40 -15.69
N ASP A 100 -3.80 -6.13 -16.77
CA ASP A 100 -4.67 -7.32 -16.71
C ASP A 100 -4.04 -8.44 -15.85
N GLY A 101 -2.72 -8.64 -15.94
CA GLY A 101 -2.00 -9.64 -15.14
C GLY A 101 -2.06 -9.37 -13.63
N ALA A 102 -2.21 -8.12 -13.20
CA ALA A 102 -2.40 -7.81 -11.77
C ALA A 102 -3.71 -8.38 -11.23
N PHE A 103 -4.78 -8.40 -12.04
CA PHE A 103 -6.06 -8.99 -11.67
C PHE A 103 -6.03 -10.51 -11.86
N ASP A 104 -5.68 -10.95 -13.07
CA ASP A 104 -5.86 -12.34 -13.50
C ASP A 104 -4.84 -13.30 -12.90
N THR A 105 -3.67 -12.78 -12.51
CA THR A 105 -2.60 -13.59 -11.90
C THR A 105 -2.46 -13.27 -10.42
N HIS A 106 -2.08 -12.05 -10.05
CA HIS A 106 -1.72 -11.74 -8.66
C HIS A 106 -2.94 -11.81 -7.74
N VAL A 107 -3.96 -10.99 -7.99
CA VAL A 107 -5.18 -10.96 -7.19
C VAL A 107 -5.91 -12.30 -7.21
N ALA A 108 -6.07 -12.90 -8.39
CA ALA A 108 -6.71 -14.21 -8.51
C ALA A 108 -5.99 -15.27 -7.67
N THR A 109 -4.65 -15.27 -7.65
CA THR A 109 -3.86 -16.20 -6.83
C THR A 109 -4.07 -15.95 -5.35
N LEU A 110 -3.94 -14.70 -4.88
CA LEU A 110 -4.13 -14.36 -3.46
C LEU A 110 -5.53 -14.72 -2.96
N ASN A 111 -6.57 -14.50 -3.78
CA ASN A 111 -7.95 -14.86 -3.44
C ASN A 111 -8.18 -16.37 -3.44
N ALA A 112 -7.60 -17.09 -4.41
CA ALA A 112 -7.71 -18.53 -4.48
C ALA A 112 -6.97 -19.24 -3.33
N THR A 113 -5.84 -18.67 -2.87
CA THR A 113 -5.06 -19.21 -1.76
C THR A 113 -5.53 -18.72 -0.39
N THR A 114 -6.54 -17.85 -0.33
CA THR A 114 -7.02 -17.23 0.91
C THR A 114 -5.88 -16.61 1.72
N PHE A 115 -5.00 -15.86 1.06
CA PHE A 115 -3.80 -15.31 1.67
C PHE A 115 -4.13 -14.46 2.90
N ALA A 116 -3.42 -14.72 4.02
CA ALA A 116 -3.67 -14.13 5.34
C ALA A 116 -5.13 -14.25 5.85
N GLY A 117 -5.89 -15.24 5.36
CA GLY A 117 -7.29 -15.45 5.71
C GLY A 117 -8.29 -14.59 4.92
N TYR A 118 -7.82 -13.83 3.93
CA TYR A 118 -8.65 -12.96 3.08
C TYR A 118 -8.80 -13.53 1.67
N ASN A 119 -9.97 -13.35 1.08
CA ASN A 119 -10.30 -13.78 -0.30
C ASN A 119 -10.94 -12.66 -1.14
N ASP A 120 -10.83 -11.42 -0.68
CA ASP A 120 -11.35 -10.20 -1.27
C ASP A 120 -10.24 -9.21 -1.67
N TRP A 121 -9.03 -9.72 -1.95
CA TRP A 121 -7.92 -8.93 -2.47
C TRP A 121 -8.32 -8.24 -3.78
N ARG A 122 -7.95 -6.96 -3.93
CA ARG A 122 -8.28 -6.09 -5.07
C ARG A 122 -7.24 -5.01 -5.31
N VAL A 123 -7.34 -4.34 -6.47
CA VAL A 123 -6.56 -3.14 -6.80
C VAL A 123 -6.93 -1.99 -5.89
N PRO A 124 -5.96 -1.32 -5.24
CA PRO A 124 -6.22 -0.03 -4.64
C PRO A 124 -6.45 0.99 -5.74
N SER A 125 -7.31 1.95 -5.46
CA SER A 125 -7.39 3.18 -6.20
C SER A 125 -6.15 4.04 -5.94
N VAL A 126 -5.89 5.00 -6.85
CA VAL A 126 -4.78 5.96 -6.70
C VAL A 126 -4.84 6.72 -5.37
N LYS A 127 -6.04 7.01 -4.86
CA LYS A 127 -6.22 7.74 -3.60
C LYS A 127 -5.86 6.89 -2.38
N GLU A 128 -6.22 5.60 -2.38
CA GLU A 128 -5.83 4.68 -1.31
C GLU A 128 -4.31 4.48 -1.32
N LEU A 129 -3.69 4.42 -2.49
CA LEU A 129 -2.23 4.34 -2.57
C LEU A 129 -1.55 5.59 -2.00
N GLN A 130 -2.12 6.77 -2.25
CA GLN A 130 -1.59 8.01 -1.70
C GLN A 130 -1.69 8.06 -0.18
N SER A 131 -2.63 7.33 0.45
CA SER A 131 -2.78 7.34 1.91
C SER A 131 -1.64 6.65 2.63
N ILE A 132 -0.90 5.75 1.96
CA ILE A 132 0.26 5.06 2.54
C ILE A 132 1.59 5.79 2.36
N LEU A 133 1.61 6.84 1.55
CA LEU A 133 2.82 7.64 1.32
C LEU A 133 3.09 8.58 2.50
N ASN A 134 4.37 8.64 2.88
CA ASN A 134 4.88 9.59 3.84
C ASN A 134 5.79 10.62 3.14
N TYR A 135 5.25 11.78 2.79
CA TYR A 135 5.98 12.88 2.14
C TYR A 135 6.93 13.62 3.09
N GLY A 136 6.90 13.32 4.40
CA GLY A 136 7.90 13.78 5.36
C GLY A 136 9.21 12.99 5.33
N MET A 137 9.27 11.86 4.61
CA MET A 137 10.44 10.98 4.52
C MET A 137 11.04 10.96 3.12
N ASN A 138 12.38 11.05 3.04
CA ASN A 138 13.09 11.19 1.76
C ASN A 138 13.41 9.87 1.06
N PHE A 139 13.61 8.76 1.80
CA PHE A 139 13.76 7.42 1.24
C PHE A 139 13.80 6.35 2.35
N PRO A 140 12.88 5.38 2.40
CA PRO A 140 11.67 5.29 1.58
C PRO A 140 10.59 6.27 2.05
N SER A 141 9.72 6.72 1.14
CA SER A 141 8.61 7.62 1.45
C SER A 141 7.36 6.86 1.89
N VAL A 142 7.55 5.88 2.77
CA VAL A 142 6.50 5.09 3.42
C VAL A 142 6.87 4.93 4.90
N SER A 143 5.91 4.53 5.73
CA SER A 143 6.22 4.26 7.14
C SER A 143 7.12 3.03 7.29
N SER A 144 7.78 2.91 8.46
CA SER A 144 8.72 1.83 8.74
C SER A 144 8.09 0.44 8.65
N GLU A 145 6.79 0.30 8.95
CA GLU A 145 6.07 -0.96 8.87
C GLU A 145 6.15 -1.56 7.45
N PHE A 146 6.15 -0.72 6.42
CA PHE A 146 6.28 -1.14 5.03
C PHE A 146 7.73 -1.44 4.60
N ASN A 147 8.74 -1.06 5.40
CA ASN A 147 10.14 -1.32 5.09
C ASN A 147 10.93 -1.78 6.32
N THR A 148 10.70 -3.02 6.73
CA THR A 148 11.35 -3.62 7.91
C THR A 148 12.07 -4.90 7.51
N ASN A 149 13.37 -5.00 7.79
CA ASN A 149 14.20 -6.19 7.51
C ASN A 149 14.14 -6.68 6.05
N CYS A 150 14.03 -5.75 5.09
CA CYS A 150 14.11 -6.11 3.68
C CYS A 150 15.53 -6.53 3.31
N THR A 151 15.72 -7.83 3.13
CA THR A 151 16.99 -8.45 2.69
C THR A 151 16.68 -9.59 1.75
N THR A 152 17.62 -9.95 0.87
CA THR A 152 17.45 -11.10 -0.02
C THR A 152 17.16 -12.38 0.77
N GLY A 153 16.11 -13.08 0.34
CA GLY A 153 15.50 -14.23 1.01
C GLY A 153 14.45 -13.87 2.08
N SER A 154 14.14 -12.59 2.30
CA SER A 154 13.09 -12.19 3.25
C SER A 154 11.71 -12.54 2.70
N THR A 155 10.88 -13.14 3.55
CA THR A 155 9.48 -13.48 3.24
C THR A 155 8.56 -12.41 3.83
N VAL A 156 7.29 -12.42 3.43
CA VAL A 156 6.26 -11.53 4.03
C VAL A 156 6.09 -11.71 5.55
N LEU A 157 6.55 -12.83 6.12
CA LEU A 157 6.49 -13.09 7.56
C LEU A 157 7.73 -12.60 8.32
N THR A 158 8.88 -12.49 7.63
CA THR A 158 10.17 -12.18 8.25
C THR A 158 10.63 -10.73 7.98
N GLY A 159 10.03 -10.07 7.00
CA GLY A 159 10.27 -8.66 6.69
C GLY A 159 9.16 -8.05 5.84
N SER A 160 9.39 -6.81 5.42
CA SER A 160 8.60 -6.09 4.43
C SER A 160 9.54 -5.33 3.51
N CYS A 161 9.42 -5.63 2.23
CA CYS A 161 10.14 -5.05 1.10
C CYS A 161 9.22 -4.17 0.25
N THR A 162 8.28 -3.47 0.88
CA THR A 162 7.20 -2.73 0.20
C THR A 162 7.64 -1.33 -0.26
N ALA A 163 8.84 -0.90 0.11
CA ALA A 163 9.41 0.43 -0.12
C ALA A 163 9.95 0.68 -1.53
#